data_AF-A0A2Z4WDA7-F1
#
_entry.id   AF-A0A2Z4WDA7-F1
#
_cell.length_a   1.000
_cell.length_b   1.000
_cell.length_c   1.000
_cell.angle_alpha   90.00
_cell.angle_beta   90.00
_cell.angle_gamma   90.00
#
_symmetry.space_group_name_H-M   'P 1'
#
loop_
_entity.id
_entity.type
_entity.pdbx_description
1 polymer ?
#
loop_
_entity_poly.entity_id
_entity_poly.type
_entity_poly.pdbx_seq_one_letter_code
_entity_poly.pdbx_strand_id
1 'polypeptide(L)'
;MVKIPEGPVENTVAPKVKTPYPYGENNGAKNYSLKDSSLRDDSLLKDIIINIVDYLNKMAGTKYKVSTKNTQVLIKKRLEEGFSEEDFKVVIDKKVGEWGNNTHMVKYLRPETLFGHKFESYLNQKEINMELNDYTSNSLYTRKANFNNYPQRTYDGSDGGYTLSEIENRLLGWQ
;
A
#
# COMPACT_ATOMS: atom_id res chain seq x y z
N MET A 1 -48.09 14.69 -28.07
CA MET A 1 -47.14 13.55 -27.99
C MET A 1 -45.73 14.06 -28.21
N VAL A 2 -44.90 14.07 -27.17
CA VAL A 2 -43.48 14.49 -27.25
C VAL A 2 -42.65 13.29 -27.72
N LYS A 3 -41.97 13.42 -28.86
CA LYS A 3 -41.05 12.41 -29.40
C LYS A 3 -39.66 12.63 -28.78
N ILE A 4 -39.13 11.60 -28.12
CA ILE A 4 -37.75 11.55 -27.62
C ILE A 4 -36.87 11.06 -28.77
N PRO A 5 -35.80 11.75 -29.18
CA PRO A 5 -34.85 11.19 -30.13
C PRO A 5 -33.86 10.26 -29.41
N GLU A 6 -33.70 9.07 -29.97
CA GLU A 6 -32.75 8.05 -29.55
C GLU A 6 -31.31 8.56 -29.72
N GLY A 7 -30.52 8.49 -28.65
CA GLY A 7 -29.10 8.83 -28.67
C GLY A 7 -28.26 7.72 -29.32
N PRO A 8 -27.13 8.06 -29.97
CA PRO A 8 -26.24 7.06 -30.55
C PRO A 8 -25.42 6.37 -29.45
N VAL A 9 -25.42 5.04 -29.50
CA VAL A 9 -24.60 4.14 -28.69
C VAL A 9 -23.24 4.05 -29.38
N GLU A 10 -22.23 4.79 -28.90
CA GLU A 10 -20.84 4.63 -29.35
C GLU A 10 -19.95 4.03 -28.26
N ASN A 11 -19.56 2.78 -28.53
CA ASN A 11 -18.45 2.08 -27.89
C ASN A 11 -17.16 2.87 -28.09
N THR A 12 -16.67 3.52 -27.04
CA THR A 12 -15.30 4.04 -27.02
C THR A 12 -14.40 3.05 -26.30
N VAL A 13 -13.64 2.33 -27.12
CA VAL A 13 -12.48 1.51 -26.72
C VAL A 13 -11.52 2.40 -25.94
N ALA A 14 -11.26 2.06 -24.67
CA ALA A 14 -10.27 2.76 -23.86
C ALA A 14 -8.90 2.73 -24.55
N PRO A 15 -8.20 3.88 -24.68
CA PRO A 15 -6.89 3.91 -25.31
C PRO A 15 -5.89 3.12 -24.46
N LYS A 16 -5.23 2.14 -25.09
CA LYS A 16 -4.05 1.45 -24.55
C LYS A 16 -2.93 2.49 -24.40
N VAL A 17 -2.80 3.06 -23.20
CA VAL A 17 -1.65 3.89 -22.85
C VAL A 17 -0.44 2.97 -22.72
N LYS A 18 0.44 3.02 -23.72
CA LYS A 18 1.84 2.59 -23.58
C LYS A 18 2.49 3.56 -22.60
N THR A 19 2.78 3.14 -21.38
CA THR A 19 3.60 3.91 -20.46
C THR A 19 5.08 3.74 -20.86
N PRO A 20 5.79 4.81 -21.22
CA PRO A 20 7.24 4.76 -21.42
C PRO A 20 7.89 5.21 -20.11
N TYR A 21 8.30 4.27 -19.26
CA TYR A 21 9.21 4.60 -18.15
C TYR A 21 10.38 3.61 -18.10
N PRO A 22 11.62 4.14 -18.02
CA PRO A 22 12.83 3.35 -18.16
C PRO A 22 13.15 2.62 -16.85
N TYR A 23 13.36 1.32 -16.96
CA TYR A 23 13.86 0.49 -15.86
C TYR A 23 15.38 0.68 -15.74
N GLY A 24 15.85 0.90 -14.52
CA GLY A 24 17.27 0.85 -14.20
C GLY A 24 17.80 -0.57 -14.36
N GLU A 25 18.84 -0.72 -15.17
CA GLU A 25 19.67 -1.91 -15.25
C GLU A 25 20.37 -2.14 -13.91
N ASN A 26 20.25 -3.34 -13.33
CA ASN A 26 21.21 -3.86 -12.35
C ASN A 26 21.40 -5.38 -12.56
N ASN A 27 22.35 -5.67 -13.44
CA ASN A 27 23.29 -6.80 -13.50
C ASN A 27 23.04 -8.06 -12.63
N GLY A 28 22.94 -9.21 -13.28
CA GLY A 28 23.14 -10.51 -12.64
C GLY A 28 22.75 -11.74 -13.46
N ALA A 29 23.04 -11.76 -14.77
CA ALA A 29 22.73 -12.91 -15.61
C ALA A 29 23.45 -14.18 -15.13
N LYS A 30 22.69 -15.14 -14.56
CA LYS A 30 23.09 -16.54 -14.50
C LYS A 30 22.31 -17.29 -15.58
N ASN A 31 22.98 -17.55 -16.70
CA ASN A 31 22.47 -18.35 -17.80
C ASN A 31 22.47 -19.81 -17.41
N TYR A 32 21.30 -20.37 -17.13
CA TYR A 32 21.12 -21.82 -17.06
C TYR A 32 20.70 -22.30 -18.45
N SER A 33 21.59 -23.04 -19.11
CA SER A 33 21.37 -23.66 -20.42
C SER A 33 20.20 -24.65 -20.34
N LEU A 34 19.11 -24.34 -21.04
CA LEU A 34 17.85 -25.07 -21.00
C LEU A 34 17.83 -26.17 -22.06
N LYS A 35 17.93 -27.43 -21.62
CA LYS A 35 17.52 -28.60 -22.41
C LYS A 35 17.22 -29.82 -21.53
N ASP A 36 16.35 -29.63 -20.53
CA ASP A 36 15.60 -30.71 -19.82
C ASP A 36 14.58 -30.10 -18.80
N SER A 37 13.85 -29.05 -19.20
CA SER A 37 13.38 -27.99 -18.29
C SER A 37 12.01 -28.19 -17.61
N SER A 38 11.20 -29.17 -17.99
CA SER A 38 9.78 -29.23 -17.55
C SER A 38 9.59 -29.69 -16.10
N LEU A 39 10.43 -30.59 -15.59
CA LEU A 39 10.28 -31.17 -14.24
C LEU A 39 11.07 -30.43 -13.15
N ARG A 40 12.17 -29.78 -13.52
CA ARG A 40 12.98 -28.97 -12.59
C ARG A 40 12.25 -27.68 -12.21
N ASP A 41 11.49 -27.13 -13.15
CA ASP A 41 10.82 -25.85 -12.98
C ASP A 41 9.74 -25.90 -11.88
N ASP A 42 8.93 -26.96 -11.83
CA ASP A 42 7.85 -27.06 -10.82
C ASP A 42 8.36 -27.38 -9.40
N SER A 43 9.51 -28.06 -9.28
CA SER A 43 10.16 -28.27 -7.97
C SER A 43 10.82 -26.99 -7.46
N LEU A 44 11.58 -26.31 -8.32
CA LEU A 44 12.21 -25.03 -7.98
C LEU A 44 11.16 -23.97 -7.63
N LEU A 45 10.06 -23.91 -8.38
CA LEU A 45 8.94 -23.02 -8.08
C LEU A 45 8.32 -23.31 -6.72
N LYS A 46 8.16 -24.59 -6.34
CA LYS A 46 7.70 -24.97 -5.00
C LYS A 46 8.67 -24.51 -3.92
N ASP A 47 9.96 -24.71 -4.11
CA ASP A 47 10.99 -24.29 -3.16
C ASP A 47 10.98 -22.76 -2.97
N ILE A 48 10.86 -21.99 -4.06
CA ILE A 48 10.74 -20.52 -4.00
C ILE A 48 9.49 -20.10 -3.23
N ILE A 49 8.33 -20.73 -3.49
CA ILE A 49 7.08 -20.41 -2.76
C ILE A 49 7.22 -20.75 -1.27
N ILE A 50 7.84 -21.88 -0.93
CA ILE A 50 8.12 -22.27 0.46
C ILE A 50 8.99 -21.20 1.12
N ASN A 51 10.11 -20.82 0.49
CA ASN A 51 11.04 -19.81 1.01
C ASN A 51 10.35 -18.47 1.29
N ILE A 52 9.51 -17.98 0.37
CA ILE A 52 8.77 -16.72 0.52
C ILE A 52 7.81 -16.78 1.71
N VAL A 53 7.04 -17.87 1.83
CA VAL A 53 6.05 -18.03 2.90
C VAL A 53 6.72 -18.21 4.26
N ASP A 54 7.80 -18.98 4.33
CA ASP A 54 8.57 -19.17 5.55
C ASP A 54 9.24 -17.87 6.00
N TYR A 55 9.74 -17.07 5.05
CA TYR A 55 10.27 -15.75 5.34
C TYR A 55 9.20 -14.81 5.90
N LEU A 56 8.02 -14.75 5.29
CA LEU A 56 6.89 -13.97 5.80
C LEU A 56 6.52 -14.41 7.23
N ASN A 57 6.44 -15.72 7.48
CA ASN A 57 6.11 -16.27 8.78
C ASN A 57 7.16 -15.89 9.84
N LYS A 58 8.44 -15.96 9.49
CA LYS A 58 9.55 -15.57 10.36
C LYS A 58 9.49 -14.08 10.73
N MET A 59 9.26 -13.21 9.74
CA MET A 59 9.29 -11.76 9.94
C MET A 59 8.03 -11.22 10.61
N ALA A 60 6.85 -11.72 10.25
CA ALA A 60 5.58 -11.26 10.79
C ALA A 60 5.11 -12.03 12.05
N GLY A 61 5.84 -13.07 12.46
CA GLY A 61 5.43 -13.94 13.58
C GLY A 61 4.17 -14.76 13.28
N THR A 62 3.91 -15.05 12.00
CA THR A 62 2.70 -15.74 11.53
C THR A 62 2.96 -17.22 11.21
N LYS A 63 1.90 -17.97 10.88
CA LYS A 63 1.95 -19.39 10.53
C LYS A 63 1.14 -19.70 9.27
N TYR A 64 1.29 -18.90 8.22
CA TYR A 64 0.68 -19.14 6.92
C TYR A 64 1.17 -20.45 6.31
N LYS A 65 0.27 -21.16 5.64
CA LYS A 65 0.57 -22.44 5.01
C LYS A 65 0.92 -22.24 3.54
N VAL A 66 1.99 -22.89 3.11
CA VAL A 66 2.38 -22.97 1.69
C VAL A 66 1.31 -23.68 0.85
N SER A 67 0.55 -24.59 1.45
CA SER A 67 -0.50 -25.36 0.76
C SER A 67 -1.76 -24.55 0.41
N THR A 68 -1.89 -23.31 0.90
CA THR A 68 -3.04 -22.47 0.60
C THR A 68 -3.00 -22.02 -0.86
N LYS A 69 -4.03 -22.41 -1.63
CA LYS A 69 -4.15 -22.11 -3.07
C LYS A 69 -4.02 -20.61 -3.37
N ASN A 70 -4.69 -19.74 -2.61
CA ASN A 70 -4.62 -18.29 -2.83
C ASN A 70 -3.19 -17.75 -2.75
N THR A 71 -2.42 -18.16 -1.73
CA THR A 71 -1.03 -17.74 -1.54
C THR A 71 -0.15 -18.20 -2.70
N GLN A 72 -0.28 -19.47 -3.10
CA GLN A 72 0.46 -20.00 -4.24
C GLN A 72 0.15 -19.24 -5.53
N VAL A 73 -1.13 -18.99 -5.81
CA VAL A 73 -1.57 -18.28 -7.03
C VAL A 73 -1.01 -16.87 -7.08
N LEU A 74 -1.03 -16.15 -5.96
CA LEU A 74 -0.49 -14.78 -5.90
C LEU A 74 1.02 -14.75 -6.13
N ILE A 75 1.77 -15.65 -5.50
CA ILE A 75 3.23 -15.72 -5.66
C ILE A 75 3.58 -16.12 -7.09
N LYS A 76 2.98 -17.19 -7.62
CA LYS A 76 3.20 -17.64 -9.00
C LYS A 76 2.93 -16.54 -10.01
N LYS A 77 1.80 -15.83 -9.85
CA LYS A 77 1.46 -14.71 -10.73
C LYS A 77 2.55 -13.63 -10.76
N ARG A 78 3.13 -13.28 -9.61
CA ARG A 78 4.21 -12.28 -9.56
C ARG A 78 5.54 -12.81 -10.12
N LEU A 79 5.84 -14.09 -9.93
CA LEU A 79 6.99 -14.72 -10.59
C LEU A 79 6.84 -14.73 -12.12
N GLU A 80 5.63 -15.01 -12.63
CA GLU A 80 5.31 -14.94 -14.06
C GLU A 80 5.38 -13.51 -14.62
N GLU A 81 5.09 -12.49 -13.80
CA GLU A 81 5.27 -11.07 -14.15
C GLU A 81 6.75 -10.64 -14.17
N GLY A 82 7.67 -11.50 -13.74
CA GLY A 82 9.13 -11.27 -13.77
C GLY A 82 9.74 -10.80 -12.46
N PHE A 83 9.00 -10.83 -11.35
CA PHE A 83 9.55 -10.52 -10.03
C PHE A 83 10.37 -11.70 -9.49
N SER A 84 11.44 -11.40 -8.74
CA SER A 84 12.35 -12.39 -8.14
C SER A 84 11.94 -12.74 -6.70
N GLU A 85 12.47 -13.84 -6.15
CA GLU A 85 12.27 -14.21 -4.73
C GLU A 85 12.69 -13.09 -3.79
N GLU A 86 13.79 -12.40 -4.12
CA GLU A 86 14.35 -11.28 -3.39
C GLU A 86 13.37 -10.10 -3.31
N ASP A 87 12.63 -9.81 -4.38
CA ASP A 87 11.64 -8.73 -4.40
C ASP A 87 10.52 -8.96 -3.37
N PHE A 88 10.10 -10.23 -3.19
CA PHE A 88 9.12 -10.56 -2.14
C PHE A 88 9.68 -10.30 -0.75
N LYS A 89 10.94 -10.66 -0.50
CA LYS A 89 11.60 -10.42 0.80
C LYS A 89 11.66 -8.92 1.09
N VAL A 90 12.02 -8.10 0.10
CA VAL A 90 12.03 -6.63 0.24
C VAL A 90 10.65 -6.08 0.60
N VAL A 91 9.59 -6.53 -0.07
CA VAL A 91 8.21 -6.10 0.24
C VAL A 91 7.82 -6.51 1.67
N ILE A 92 8.18 -7.73 2.08
CA ILE A 92 7.93 -8.23 3.44
C ILE A 92 8.64 -7.34 4.46
N ASP A 93 9.93 -7.07 4.27
CA ASP A 93 10.73 -6.27 5.21
C ASP A 93 10.16 -4.86 5.37
N LYS A 94 9.85 -4.19 4.24
CA LYS A 94 9.25 -2.85 4.23
C LYS A 94 7.94 -2.83 5.00
N LYS A 95 7.04 -3.78 4.73
CA LYS A 95 5.71 -3.79 5.33
C LYS A 95 5.71 -4.28 6.76
N VAL A 96 6.57 -5.20 7.13
CA VAL A 96 6.76 -5.60 8.52
C VAL A 96 7.33 -4.43 9.33
N GLY A 97 8.29 -3.68 8.79
CA GLY A 97 8.80 -2.46 9.44
C GLY A 97 7.74 -1.37 9.61
N GLU A 98 6.93 -1.13 8.57
CA GLU A 98 5.91 -0.07 8.58
C GLU A 98 4.68 -0.45 9.43
N TRP A 99 4.19 -1.69 9.32
CA TRP A 99 2.91 -2.12 9.89
C TRP A 99 3.06 -2.99 11.14
N GLY A 100 4.21 -3.63 11.35
CA GLY A 100 4.43 -4.51 12.49
C GLY A 100 4.33 -3.78 13.82
N ASN A 101 4.77 -2.52 13.87
CA ASN A 101 4.69 -1.68 15.06
C ASN A 101 3.36 -0.92 15.19
N ASN A 102 2.48 -1.02 14.19
CA ASN A 102 1.20 -0.33 14.18
C ASN A 102 0.05 -1.31 14.48
N THR A 103 -0.54 -1.18 15.67
CA THR A 103 -1.62 -2.06 16.19
C THR A 103 -2.77 -2.25 15.22
N HIS A 104 -3.13 -1.24 14.43
CA HIS A 104 -4.22 -1.35 13.47
C HIS A 104 -3.79 -1.95 12.14
N MET A 105 -2.53 -1.76 11.75
CA MET A 105 -2.04 -2.15 10.43
C MET A 105 -1.45 -3.57 10.39
N VAL A 106 -0.96 -4.09 11.52
CA VAL A 106 -0.36 -5.43 11.62
C VAL A 106 -1.26 -6.54 11.06
N LYS A 107 -2.59 -6.41 11.18
CA LYS A 107 -3.57 -7.36 10.63
C LYS A 107 -3.55 -7.48 9.10
N TYR A 108 -2.88 -6.55 8.40
CA TYR A 108 -2.72 -6.53 6.95
C TYR A 108 -1.42 -7.21 6.47
N LEU A 109 -0.59 -7.74 7.37
CA LEU A 109 0.59 -8.57 7.03
C LEU A 109 0.18 -9.98 6.58
N ARG A 110 -0.59 -10.05 5.49
CA ARG A 110 -1.15 -11.28 4.91
C ARG A 110 -0.70 -11.44 3.46
N PRO A 111 -0.51 -12.67 2.94
CA PRO A 111 -0.15 -12.89 1.54
C PRO A 111 -1.07 -12.17 0.54
N GLU A 112 -2.39 -12.19 0.79
CA GLU A 112 -3.38 -11.53 -0.07
C GLU A 112 -3.20 -10.02 -0.16
N THR A 113 -2.74 -9.39 0.93
CA THR A 113 -2.57 -7.94 0.97
C THR A 113 -1.19 -7.54 0.45
N LEU A 114 -0.14 -8.29 0.80
CA LEU A 114 1.25 -8.02 0.40
C LEU A 114 1.50 -8.33 -1.09
N PHE A 115 0.98 -9.46 -1.57
CA PHE A 115 1.22 -9.95 -2.95
C PHE A 115 0.03 -9.65 -3.89
N GLY A 116 -0.97 -8.91 -3.41
CA GLY A 116 -2.08 -8.38 -4.19
C GLY A 116 -1.64 -7.27 -5.15
N HIS A 117 -2.60 -6.60 -5.80
CA HIS A 117 -2.36 -5.64 -6.89
C HIS A 117 -1.32 -4.54 -6.62
N LYS A 118 -1.07 -4.17 -5.35
CA LYS A 118 -0.12 -3.12 -4.93
C LYS A 118 1.33 -3.60 -4.74
N PHE A 119 1.64 -4.86 -5.07
CA PHE A 119 2.98 -5.44 -4.86
C PHE A 119 4.12 -4.55 -5.35
N GLU A 120 4.08 -4.15 -6.62
CA GLU A 120 5.10 -3.27 -7.23
C GLU A 120 5.18 -1.91 -6.53
N SER A 121 4.03 -1.35 -6.12
CA SER A 121 4.01 -0.10 -5.37
C SER A 121 4.68 -0.23 -4.01
N TYR A 122 4.57 -1.38 -3.34
CA TYR A 122 5.26 -1.63 -2.09
C TYR A 122 6.76 -1.86 -2.30
N LEU A 123 7.13 -2.58 -3.35
CA LEU A 123 8.52 -2.81 -3.73
C LEU A 123 9.24 -1.49 -3.99
N ASN A 124 8.57 -0.55 -4.67
CA ASN A 124 9.10 0.76 -5.03
C ASN A 124 8.83 1.85 -3.98
N GLN A 125 8.24 1.51 -2.84
CA GLN A 125 7.99 2.50 -1.79
C GLN A 125 9.32 3.04 -1.25
N LYS A 126 9.44 4.37 -1.23
CA LYS A 126 10.58 5.06 -0.61
C LYS A 126 10.43 5.00 0.91
N GLU A 127 11.48 4.53 1.58
CA GLU A 127 11.54 4.61 3.03
C GLU A 127 11.77 6.08 3.40
N ILE A 128 10.77 6.67 4.05
CA ILE A 128 10.93 7.99 4.64
C ILE A 128 11.62 7.74 5.97
N ASN A 129 12.94 7.57 5.92
CA ASN A 129 13.75 7.70 7.11
C ASN A 129 13.62 9.17 7.51
N MET A 130 12.69 9.47 8.41
CA MET A 130 12.79 10.68 9.21
C MET A 130 14.04 10.49 10.05
N GLU A 131 15.20 10.82 9.46
CA GLU A 131 16.28 11.38 10.26
C GLU A 131 15.63 12.54 11.00
N LEU A 132 15.38 12.32 12.29
CA LEU A 132 15.09 13.37 13.25
C LEU A 132 16.34 14.27 13.30
N ASN A 133 16.52 15.09 12.26
CA ASN A 133 17.31 16.29 12.38
C ASN A 133 16.48 17.20 13.28
N ASP A 134 17.06 17.60 14.41
CA ASP A 134 16.49 18.31 15.57
C ASP A 134 15.85 19.70 15.27
N TYR A 135 15.26 19.90 14.09
CA TYR A 135 14.74 21.17 13.61
C TYR A 135 13.45 21.03 12.79
N THR A 136 12.45 20.25 13.22
CA THR A 136 11.02 20.56 12.93
C THR A 136 10.05 19.66 13.71
N SER A 137 10.05 19.81 15.04
CA SER A 137 8.83 19.57 15.83
C SER A 137 7.85 20.73 15.63
N ASN A 138 7.43 20.97 14.38
CA ASN A 138 6.28 21.81 13.99
C ASN A 138 6.17 21.78 12.45
N SER A 139 4.97 21.49 11.94
CA SER A 139 4.61 21.51 10.50
C SER A 139 4.81 20.23 9.66
N LEU A 140 4.21 19.11 10.08
CA LEU A 140 3.65 18.13 9.13
C LEU A 140 2.15 17.82 9.34
N TYR A 141 1.51 18.41 10.36
CA TYR A 141 0.05 18.54 10.44
C TYR A 141 -0.49 19.76 9.66
N THR A 142 0.38 20.61 9.11
CA THR A 142 0.02 21.82 8.35
C THR A 142 0.53 21.74 6.91
N ARG A 143 0.04 20.77 6.13
CA ARG A 143 -0.07 20.92 4.67
C ARG A 143 -1.52 20.74 4.24
N LYS A 144 -2.39 21.57 4.83
CA LYS A 144 -3.76 21.78 4.36
C LYS A 144 -3.93 23.27 4.11
N ALA A 145 -3.52 23.69 2.90
CA ALA A 145 -3.68 25.03 2.32
C ALA A 145 -3.09 26.21 3.13
N ASN A 146 -2.48 27.14 2.40
CA ASN A 146 -2.12 28.46 2.92
C ASN A 146 -3.39 29.20 3.39
N PHE A 147 -3.74 29.08 4.67
CA PHE A 147 -4.73 29.91 5.37
C PHE A 147 -4.08 30.80 6.44
N ASN A 148 -2.76 30.96 6.44
CA ASN A 148 -2.02 31.76 7.43
C ASN A 148 -2.11 33.29 7.22
N ASN A 149 -3.14 33.77 6.49
CA ASN A 149 -3.41 35.21 6.40
C ASN A 149 -4.77 35.59 7.01
N TYR A 150 -5.39 34.72 7.79
CA TYR A 150 -6.52 35.09 8.64
C TYR A 150 -6.01 35.41 10.06
N PRO A 151 -6.24 36.64 10.57
CA PRO A 151 -5.88 36.97 11.94
C PRO A 151 -6.63 36.04 12.90
N GLN A 152 -5.89 35.44 13.82
CA GLN A 152 -6.47 34.67 14.91
C GLN A 152 -7.34 35.63 15.74
N ARG A 153 -8.66 35.44 15.77
CA ARG A 153 -9.48 36.09 16.80
C ARG A 153 -9.05 35.49 18.13
N THR A 154 -8.32 36.26 18.92
CA THR A 154 -8.18 35.95 20.34
C THR A 154 -9.57 36.05 20.93
N TYR A 155 -10.09 34.93 21.40
CA TYR A 155 -11.29 34.89 22.22
C TYR A 155 -10.88 35.45 23.60
N ASP A 156 -10.72 36.77 23.69
CA ASP A 156 -10.83 37.43 24.99
C ASP A 156 -12.34 37.46 25.30
N GLY A 157 -12.74 36.78 26.37
CA GLY A 157 -14.13 36.52 26.70
C GLY A 157 -14.93 37.76 27.13
N SER A 158 -14.85 38.87 26.41
CA SER A 158 -15.62 40.09 26.65
C SER A 158 -16.92 40.19 25.84
N ASP A 159 -17.12 39.33 24.84
CA ASP A 159 -18.32 39.39 23.98
C ASP A 159 -19.12 38.08 24.08
N GLY A 160 -19.83 37.91 25.21
CA GLY A 160 -21.04 37.08 25.36
C GLY A 160 -21.06 35.68 24.73
N GLY A 161 -19.92 35.01 24.62
CA GLY A 161 -19.75 33.77 23.89
C GLY A 161 -19.95 32.55 24.77
N TYR A 162 -21.07 31.84 24.59
CA TYR A 162 -21.33 30.58 25.28
C TYR A 162 -20.32 29.51 24.86
N THR A 163 -19.76 28.82 25.85
CA THR A 163 -18.86 27.68 25.66
C THR A 163 -19.61 26.49 25.04
N LEU A 164 -18.87 25.59 24.37
CA LEU A 164 -19.42 24.36 23.77
C LEU A 164 -20.24 23.53 24.78
N SER A 165 -19.81 23.50 26.04
CA SER A 165 -20.53 22.86 27.15
C SER A 165 -21.84 23.56 27.52
N GLU A 166 -21.89 24.90 27.47
CA GLU A 166 -23.11 25.66 27.77
C GLU A 166 -24.15 25.53 26.66
N ILE A 167 -23.71 25.36 25.41
CA ILE A 167 -24.57 25.08 24.27
C ILE A 167 -25.15 23.66 24.37
N GLU A 168 -24.35 22.66 24.74
CA GLU A 168 -24.82 21.27 24.94
C GLU A 168 -25.85 21.15 26.07
N ASN A 169 -25.60 21.77 27.21
CA ASN A 169 -26.53 21.74 28.35
C ASN A 169 -27.87 22.41 27.99
N ARG A 170 -27.85 23.48 27.19
CA ARG A 170 -29.06 24.16 26.71
C ARG A 170 -29.83 23.34 25.67
N LEU A 171 -29.14 22.56 24.85
CA LEU A 171 -29.75 21.69 23.84
C LEU A 171 -30.38 20.43 24.45
N LEU A 172 -29.82 19.92 25.54
CA LEU A 172 -30.33 18.74 26.23
C LEU A 172 -31.47 19.06 27.21
N GLY A 173 -31.72 20.33 27.53
CA GLY A 173 -32.87 20.78 28.32
C GLY A 173 -32.74 20.53 29.82
N TRP A 174 -31.52 20.42 30.34
CA TRP A 174 -31.27 20.28 31.78
C TRP A 174 -31.03 21.69 32.34
N GLN A 175 -32.10 22.34 32.80
CA GLN A 175 -32.02 23.54 33.65
C GLN A 175 -32.08 23.14 35.12
#